data_AF-A0A2M7NA18-F1
#
_entry.id   AF-A0A2M7NA18-F1
#
_cell.length_a   1.000
_cell.length_b   1.000
_cell.length_c   1.000
_cell.angle_alpha   90.00
_cell.angle_beta   90.00
_cell.angle_gamma   90.00
#
_symmetry.space_group_name_H-M   'P 1'
#
loop_
_entity.id
_entity.type
_entity.pdbx_description
1 polymer ?
#
loop_
_entity_poly.entity_id
_entity_poly.type
_entity_poly.pdbx_seq_one_letter_code
_entity_poly.pdbx_strand_id
1 'polypeptide(L)'
;AGDWQFVAQDKVNGHLAIRRERGDVAVDRDAQIFLGISQLSMSIAAVNNRLEAHLQAEGSHLGSLRADAQSTLSRHDGRWGIAGAAPLHASVDLAVGMLSWAQPLLDGSGALTLDGALKAHVRADGTFARPDLSGELSGTRLRVAMPEQGVHLTDGHFKANLQAQVLHLNELVMHGGAGRLQGNGTLDFGAKQPVMQLSLKAEQLEVLSRPDRYLVLSGSAEATVLGKNAKLLAKLKADQGMIEMPEGDAPTASRDVVVLGQLESARKRASPYSLVTDLDFDLGDNFRVKGLGLDAQLAGALKLHKVDRALPTADGSIRVVTGVFAAYGQRLEIERGIVNFQGALDNPGLNIVAMRKNLPVEAGVVVTGTVQSPHVTLTSNPLVPDSEKLSWLALGHGLDDASGAEFSALQAAAGALLDTGKSVSLQQTIAHAAGLEDVGLKGAGGVENTVLALGKRLSSRAYLSYEQGLAGASSLIKINYTLSKRLSVKAQAGNTPAIDLFYTFSFH
;
A
#
# COMPACT_ATOMS: atom_id res chain seq x y z
N ALA A 1 4.81 0.75 50.29
CA ALA A 1 5.54 0.50 51.55
C ALA A 1 6.83 -0.24 51.27
N GLY A 2 7.85 0.02 52.08
CA GLY A 2 9.08 -0.75 52.08
C GLY A 2 9.62 -0.92 53.50
N ASP A 3 10.31 -2.02 53.74
CA ASP A 3 11.05 -2.34 54.97
C ASP A 3 12.47 -2.76 54.56
N TRP A 4 13.50 -2.22 55.20
CA TRP A 4 14.88 -2.56 54.85
C TRP A 4 15.86 -2.36 56.00
N GLN A 5 16.83 -3.26 56.08
CA GLN A 5 17.95 -3.17 57.00
C GLN A 5 19.16 -3.87 56.38
N PHE A 6 20.29 -3.16 56.21
CA PHE A 6 21.53 -3.77 55.75
C PHE A 6 22.71 -3.37 56.65
N VAL A 7 23.56 -4.34 56.92
CA VAL A 7 24.85 -4.17 57.60
C VAL A 7 25.93 -4.68 56.66
N ALA A 8 26.83 -3.80 56.24
CA ALA A 8 27.92 -4.10 55.33
C ALA A 8 29.27 -3.79 56.01
N GLN A 9 29.93 -4.83 56.51
CA GLN A 9 31.28 -4.76 57.10
C GLN A 9 32.24 -5.60 56.23
N ASP A 10 32.77 -6.69 56.77
CA ASP A 10 33.49 -7.73 56.00
C ASP A 10 32.53 -8.64 55.22
N LYS A 11 31.29 -8.70 55.69
CA LYS A 11 30.17 -9.37 55.03
C LYS A 11 28.95 -8.46 54.98
N VAL A 12 28.08 -8.70 54.01
CA VAL A 12 26.78 -8.08 53.87
C VAL A 12 25.71 -9.01 54.43
N ASN A 13 24.97 -8.51 55.41
CA ASN A 13 23.78 -9.14 55.96
C ASN A 13 22.63 -8.14 55.98
N GLY A 14 21.42 -8.58 55.65
CA GLY A 14 20.27 -7.70 55.67
C GLY A 14 19.11 -8.16 54.81
N HIS A 15 18.07 -7.34 54.76
CA HIS A 15 16.90 -7.57 53.93
C HIS A 15 16.34 -6.25 53.38
N LEU A 16 15.61 -6.37 52.28
CA LEU A 16 14.79 -5.34 51.66
C LEU A 16 13.48 -6.00 51.26
N ALA A 17 12.35 -5.46 51.67
CA ALA A 17 11.03 -5.85 51.20
C ALA A 17 10.31 -4.60 50.68
N ILE A 18 9.88 -4.62 49.43
CA ILE A 18 9.11 -3.55 48.80
C ILE A 18 7.79 -4.16 48.36
N ARG A 19 6.69 -3.47 48.69
CA ARG A 19 5.35 -3.83 48.21
C ARG A 19 4.61 -2.60 47.67
N ARG A 20 3.91 -2.79 46.56
CA ARG A 20 3.01 -1.79 46.01
C ARG A 20 1.85 -1.56 46.97
N GLU A 21 1.56 -0.29 47.24
CA GLU A 21 0.35 0.14 47.96
C GLU A 21 -0.67 0.79 47.02
N ARG A 22 -0.20 1.56 46.03
CA ARG A 22 -1.02 2.25 45.03
C ARG A 22 -0.19 2.63 43.80
N GLY A 23 -0.86 3.08 42.73
CA GLY A 23 -0.23 3.53 41.47
C GLY A 23 -0.07 2.40 40.46
N ASP A 24 0.36 2.68 39.24
CA ASP A 24 0.53 1.65 38.21
C ASP A 24 1.83 1.88 37.44
N VAL A 25 2.25 0.87 36.65
CA VAL A 25 3.43 0.94 35.80
C VAL A 25 2.99 1.17 34.37
N ALA A 26 3.44 2.27 33.77
CA ALA A 26 3.25 2.55 32.35
C ALA A 26 4.50 2.13 31.57
N VAL A 27 4.32 1.36 30.50
CA VAL A 27 5.43 0.91 29.62
C VAL A 27 5.84 2.02 28.65
N ASP A 28 4.87 2.85 28.26
CA ASP A 28 5.06 4.00 27.40
C ASP A 28 4.30 5.18 28.02
N ARG A 29 5.00 6.30 28.24
CA ARG A 29 4.42 7.51 28.84
C ARG A 29 3.48 8.24 27.88
N ASP A 30 3.75 8.17 26.59
CA ASP A 30 3.00 8.89 25.56
C ASP A 30 1.76 8.09 25.16
N ALA A 31 1.87 6.75 25.07
CA ALA A 31 0.74 5.87 24.78
C ALA A 31 -0.13 5.53 26.01
N GLN A 32 0.31 5.91 27.23
CA GLN A 32 -0.37 5.64 28.51
C GLN A 32 -0.80 4.16 28.68
N ILE A 33 0.04 3.24 28.22
CA ILE A 33 -0.22 1.80 28.35
C ILE A 33 0.17 1.37 29.75
N PHE A 34 -0.84 1.26 30.61
CA PHE A 34 -0.70 0.79 31.98
C PHE A 34 -0.77 -0.75 32.07
N LEU A 35 0.07 -1.33 32.92
CA LEU A 35 0.13 -2.78 33.13
C LEU A 35 -1.00 -3.32 34.03
N GLY A 36 -1.76 -2.44 34.68
CA GLY A 36 -2.88 -2.81 35.54
C GLY A 36 -2.41 -3.57 36.78
N ILE A 37 -1.24 -3.21 37.33
CA ILE A 37 -0.62 -3.95 38.42
C ILE A 37 -1.55 -3.95 39.63
N SER A 38 -1.99 -5.13 40.06
CA SER A 38 -2.80 -5.33 41.27
C SER A 38 -1.89 -5.64 42.47
N GLN A 39 -0.89 -6.50 42.26
CA GLN A 39 0.08 -6.91 43.26
C GLN A 39 1.49 -6.74 42.71
N LEU A 40 2.39 -6.20 43.53
CA LEU A 40 3.82 -6.16 43.26
C LEU A 40 4.54 -6.24 44.59
N SER A 41 5.35 -7.28 44.75
CA SER A 41 6.19 -7.50 45.92
C SER A 41 7.58 -7.94 45.48
N MET A 42 8.60 -7.30 46.03
CA MET A 42 10.00 -7.65 45.83
C MET A 42 10.65 -7.81 47.20
N SER A 43 11.33 -8.93 47.44
CA SER A 43 12.13 -9.14 48.63
C SER A 43 13.55 -9.53 48.25
N ILE A 44 14.53 -8.93 48.89
CA ILE A 44 15.94 -9.26 48.75
C ILE A 44 16.49 -9.56 50.14
N ALA A 45 17.19 -10.67 50.31
CA ALA A 45 17.90 -11.02 51.53
C ALA A 45 19.37 -11.24 51.22
N ALA A 46 20.24 -10.74 52.10
CA ALA A 46 21.67 -11.00 52.08
C ALA A 46 22.05 -11.71 53.38
N VAL A 47 22.68 -12.89 53.28
CA VAL A 47 23.23 -13.62 54.43
C VAL A 47 24.65 -14.05 54.09
N ASN A 48 25.63 -13.52 54.82
CA ASN A 48 27.05 -13.79 54.59
C ASN A 48 27.46 -13.61 53.13
N ASN A 49 27.07 -12.48 52.51
CA ASN A 49 27.28 -12.18 51.08
C ASN A 49 26.45 -13.00 50.08
N ARG A 50 25.73 -14.06 50.49
CA ARG A 50 24.77 -14.73 49.61
C ARG A 50 23.54 -13.85 49.46
N LEU A 51 23.19 -13.51 48.24
CA LEU A 51 22.05 -12.69 47.90
C LEU A 51 20.95 -13.59 47.35
N GLU A 52 19.74 -13.44 47.88
CA GLU A 52 18.53 -14.07 47.37
C GLU A 52 17.49 -12.99 47.09
N ALA A 53 16.86 -13.04 45.94
CA ALA A 53 15.87 -12.08 45.50
C ALA A 53 14.64 -12.81 45.00
N HIS A 54 13.46 -12.34 45.41
CA HIS A 54 12.17 -12.81 44.98
C HIS A 54 11.35 -11.62 44.49
N LEU A 55 10.74 -11.76 43.33
CA LEU A 55 9.85 -10.77 42.73
C LEU A 55 8.56 -11.48 42.33
N GLN A 56 7.43 -10.94 42.76
CA GLN A 56 6.11 -11.33 42.30
C GLN A 56 5.37 -10.09 41.83
N ALA A 57 4.80 -10.16 40.64
CA ALA A 57 3.92 -9.13 40.11
C ALA A 57 2.69 -9.76 39.47
N GLU A 58 1.53 -9.19 39.73
CA GLU A 58 0.27 -9.56 39.10
C GLU A 58 -0.42 -8.29 38.61
N GLY A 59 -1.05 -8.36 37.45
CA GLY A 59 -1.80 -7.25 36.89
C GLY A 59 -2.78 -7.69 35.80
N SER A 60 -3.77 -6.85 35.53
CA SER A 60 -4.81 -7.17 34.53
C SER A 60 -4.24 -7.29 33.11
N HIS A 61 -3.24 -6.46 32.76
CA HIS A 61 -2.59 -6.52 31.45
C HIS A 61 -1.26 -7.26 31.49
N LEU A 62 -0.49 -7.14 32.58
CA LEU A 62 0.75 -7.91 32.78
C LEU A 62 0.50 -9.42 32.85
N GLY A 63 -0.62 -9.85 33.45
CA GLY A 63 -0.83 -11.23 33.87
C GLY A 63 -0.08 -11.52 35.17
N SER A 64 0.70 -12.60 35.24
CA SER A 64 1.52 -12.95 36.40
C SER A 64 2.99 -13.09 36.04
N LEU A 65 3.86 -12.53 36.87
CA LEU A 65 5.31 -12.66 36.82
C LEU A 65 5.80 -13.13 38.19
N ARG A 66 6.60 -14.19 38.21
CA ARG A 66 7.41 -14.59 39.35
C ARG A 66 8.86 -14.70 38.89
N ALA A 67 9.77 -14.15 39.67
CA ALA A 67 11.19 -14.26 39.42
C ALA A 67 11.93 -14.48 40.73
N ASP A 68 12.80 -15.49 40.73
CA ASP A 68 13.67 -15.83 41.83
C ASP A 68 15.10 -15.75 41.33
N ALA A 69 16.01 -15.18 42.12
CA ALA A 69 17.41 -15.09 41.77
C ALA A 69 18.29 -15.25 42.99
N GLN A 70 19.41 -15.96 42.81
CA GLN A 70 20.44 -16.16 43.82
C GLN A 70 21.80 -15.83 43.23
N SER A 71 22.61 -15.12 44.00
CA SER A 71 23.98 -14.79 43.63
C SER A 71 24.83 -14.49 44.86
N THR A 72 26.05 -14.00 44.67
CA THR A 72 26.95 -13.61 45.75
C THR A 72 27.47 -12.20 45.55
N LEU A 73 27.43 -11.42 46.63
CA LEU A 73 28.07 -10.12 46.72
C LEU A 73 29.58 -10.29 46.91
N SER A 74 30.32 -9.39 46.28
CA SER A 74 31.77 -9.27 46.39
C SER A 74 32.14 -7.80 46.53
N ARG A 75 33.33 -7.53 47.05
CA ARG A 75 33.83 -6.18 47.23
C ARG A 75 34.97 -5.91 46.24
N HIS A 76 34.81 -4.94 45.36
CA HIS A 76 35.83 -4.49 44.41
C HIS A 76 35.99 -2.97 44.51
N ASP A 77 37.23 -2.48 44.62
CA ASP A 77 37.55 -1.05 44.83
C ASP A 77 36.74 -0.40 45.98
N GLY A 78 36.58 -1.14 47.07
CA GLY A 78 35.85 -0.68 48.26
C GLY A 78 34.32 -0.67 48.12
N ARG A 79 33.75 -0.98 46.94
CA ARG A 79 32.30 -1.02 46.69
C ARG A 79 31.78 -2.46 46.68
N TRP A 80 30.63 -2.66 47.32
CA TRP A 80 29.90 -3.93 47.27
C TRP A 80 29.11 -4.02 45.97
N GLY A 81 29.13 -5.19 45.33
CA GLY A 81 28.37 -5.46 44.13
C GLY A 81 28.43 -6.93 43.72
N ILE A 82 27.67 -7.29 42.69
CA ILE A 82 27.72 -8.61 42.09
C ILE A 82 28.83 -8.59 41.03
N ALA A 83 29.89 -9.37 41.23
CA ALA A 83 30.95 -9.49 40.24
C ALA A 83 30.45 -10.24 39.01
N GLY A 84 31.03 -9.99 37.84
CA GLY A 84 30.69 -10.74 36.62
C GLY A 84 30.92 -12.25 36.74
N ALA A 85 31.91 -12.67 37.55
CA ALA A 85 32.18 -14.07 37.83
C ALA A 85 31.33 -14.67 38.96
N ALA A 86 30.46 -13.88 39.61
CA ALA A 86 29.60 -14.39 40.67
C ALA A 86 28.64 -15.43 40.10
N PRO A 87 28.38 -16.54 40.82
CA PRO A 87 27.39 -17.52 40.41
C PRO A 87 26.02 -16.87 40.29
N LEU A 88 25.25 -17.27 39.28
CA LEU A 88 23.86 -16.86 39.09
C LEU A 88 23.02 -18.13 39.01
N HIS A 89 21.97 -18.18 39.82
CA HIS A 89 20.87 -19.13 39.68
C HIS A 89 19.58 -18.32 39.70
N ALA A 90 18.86 -18.26 38.59
CA ALA A 90 17.60 -17.54 38.52
C ALA A 90 16.54 -18.32 37.77
N SER A 91 15.28 -18.13 38.15
CA SER A 91 14.11 -18.65 37.46
C SER A 91 13.09 -17.56 37.27
N VAL A 92 12.46 -17.51 36.10
CA VAL A 92 11.42 -16.56 35.74
C VAL A 92 10.24 -17.34 35.16
N ASP A 93 9.09 -17.18 35.80
CA ASP A 93 7.78 -17.65 35.35
C ASP A 93 6.94 -16.44 34.94
N LEU A 94 6.61 -16.36 33.66
CA LEU A 94 5.79 -15.30 33.09
C LEU A 94 4.56 -15.91 32.43
N ALA A 95 3.37 -15.41 32.76
CA ALA A 95 2.13 -15.75 32.09
C ALA A 95 1.33 -14.48 31.82
N VAL A 96 1.30 -14.04 30.57
CA VAL A 96 0.62 -12.84 30.09
C VAL A 96 -0.64 -13.26 29.34
N GLY A 97 -1.77 -12.61 29.64
CA GLY A 97 -3.05 -12.88 28.97
C GLY A 97 -3.28 -12.10 27.67
N MET A 98 -2.61 -10.95 27.55
CA MET A 98 -2.73 -9.97 26.47
C MET A 98 -1.37 -9.30 26.21
N LEU A 99 -0.86 -9.38 24.98
CA LEU A 99 0.45 -8.85 24.57
C LEU A 99 0.39 -7.41 24.02
N SER A 100 -0.81 -6.81 23.97
CA SER A 100 -1.00 -5.45 23.45
C SER A 100 -0.11 -4.41 24.15
N TRP A 101 0.22 -4.61 25.42
CA TRP A 101 1.09 -3.70 26.17
C TRP A 101 2.53 -3.67 25.64
N ALA A 102 2.99 -4.75 24.99
CA ALA A 102 4.33 -4.88 24.45
C ALA A 102 4.45 -4.31 23.03
N GLN A 103 3.34 -3.94 22.40
CA GLN A 103 3.32 -3.41 21.02
C GLN A 103 4.28 -2.23 20.79
N PRO A 104 4.34 -1.19 21.66
CA PRO A 104 5.25 -0.06 21.43
C PRO A 104 6.73 -0.44 21.46
N LEU A 105 7.06 -1.55 22.13
CA LEU A 105 8.43 -2.07 22.20
C LEU A 105 8.87 -2.72 20.89
N LEU A 106 7.91 -3.22 20.10
CA LEU A 106 8.15 -3.88 18.81
C LEU A 106 8.04 -2.91 17.65
N ASP A 107 7.02 -2.05 17.68
CA ASP A 107 6.76 -1.07 16.64
C ASP A 107 6.32 0.27 17.23
N GLY A 108 7.28 1.21 17.29
CA GLY A 108 7.01 2.58 17.70
C GLY A 108 6.25 3.41 16.65
N SER A 109 6.00 2.89 15.44
CA SER A 109 5.23 3.58 14.40
C SER A 109 3.72 3.36 14.51
N GLY A 110 3.28 2.33 15.26
CA GLY A 110 1.87 1.97 15.40
C GLY A 110 1.25 1.29 14.17
N ALA A 111 2.06 0.95 13.16
CA ALA A 111 1.59 0.28 11.94
C ALA A 111 1.23 -1.20 12.20
N LEU A 112 1.88 -1.82 13.19
CA LEU A 112 1.68 -3.19 13.62
C LEU A 112 0.88 -3.23 14.93
N THR A 113 -0.17 -4.06 14.94
CA THR A 113 -0.87 -4.46 16.16
C THR A 113 -0.51 -5.90 16.51
N LEU A 114 -0.21 -6.15 17.79
CA LEU A 114 0.11 -7.47 18.33
C LEU A 114 -0.74 -7.73 19.58
N ASP A 115 -1.39 -8.88 19.61
CA ASP A 115 -2.12 -9.35 20.79
C ASP A 115 -1.99 -10.88 20.94
N GLY A 116 -2.38 -11.40 22.11
CA GLY A 116 -2.37 -12.83 22.43
C GLY A 116 -1.88 -13.12 23.84
N ALA A 117 -1.84 -14.39 24.20
CA ALA A 117 -1.29 -14.85 25.47
C ALA A 117 0.11 -15.44 25.28
N LEU A 118 0.98 -15.19 26.26
CA LEU A 118 2.36 -15.68 26.32
C LEU A 118 2.57 -16.40 27.65
N LYS A 119 3.19 -17.58 27.62
CA LYS A 119 3.75 -18.24 28.79
C LYS A 119 5.23 -18.48 28.55
N ALA A 120 6.05 -18.15 29.53
CA ALA A 120 7.48 -18.39 29.50
C ALA A 120 7.95 -18.91 30.86
N HIS A 121 8.76 -19.96 30.83
CA HIS A 121 9.49 -20.47 31.98
C HIS A 121 10.97 -20.49 31.61
N VAL A 122 11.76 -19.61 32.22
CA VAL A 122 13.18 -19.42 31.88
C VAL A 122 14.02 -19.59 33.13
N ARG A 123 15.11 -20.34 33.02
CA ARG A 123 16.17 -20.47 34.02
C ARG A 123 17.46 -19.86 33.49
N ALA A 124 18.22 -19.25 34.39
CA ALA A 124 19.53 -18.70 34.12
C ALA A 124 20.52 -19.24 35.16
N ASP A 125 21.50 -20.00 34.69
CA ASP A 125 22.55 -20.60 35.52
C ASP A 125 23.93 -20.11 35.09
N GLY A 126 24.99 -20.46 35.84
CA GLY A 126 26.37 -20.09 35.48
C GLY A 126 26.85 -18.83 36.17
N THR A 127 27.31 -17.83 35.42
CA THR A 127 27.88 -16.59 35.99
C THR A 127 27.08 -15.36 35.58
N PHE A 128 27.09 -14.31 36.40
CA PHE A 128 26.37 -13.08 36.10
C PHE A 128 26.78 -12.43 34.76
N ALA A 129 28.05 -12.54 34.36
CA ALA A 129 28.55 -12.02 33.09
C ALA A 129 28.25 -12.91 31.88
N ARG A 130 28.01 -14.21 32.10
CA ARG A 130 27.71 -15.21 31.05
C ARG A 130 26.69 -16.21 31.61
N PRO A 131 25.40 -15.83 31.64
CA PRO A 131 24.36 -16.74 32.06
C PRO A 131 24.11 -17.79 30.97
N ASP A 132 24.00 -19.04 31.37
CA ASP A 132 23.45 -20.11 30.56
C ASP A 132 21.93 -20.10 30.71
N LEU A 133 21.24 -19.76 29.63
CA LEU A 133 19.78 -19.62 29.62
C LEU A 133 19.14 -20.88 29.07
N SER A 134 18.19 -21.43 29.82
CA SER A 134 17.37 -22.56 29.40
C SER A 134 15.89 -22.33 29.70
N GLY A 135 14.97 -22.87 28.90
CA GLY A 135 13.54 -22.67 29.18
C GLY A 135 12.60 -23.02 28.04
N GLU A 136 11.33 -22.77 28.29
CA GLU A 136 10.24 -23.00 27.33
C GLU A 136 9.38 -21.74 27.21
N LEU A 137 9.01 -21.41 25.98
CA LEU A 137 8.15 -20.28 25.64
C LEU A 137 7.01 -20.79 24.77
N SER A 138 5.79 -20.36 25.06
CA SER A 138 4.62 -20.69 24.24
C SER A 138 3.68 -19.50 24.12
N GLY A 139 3.16 -19.32 22.91
CA GLY A 139 2.17 -18.30 22.60
C GLY A 139 0.87 -18.94 22.15
N THR A 140 -0.26 -18.36 22.52
CA THR A 140 -1.60 -18.80 22.07
C THR A 140 -2.51 -17.60 21.81
N ARG A 141 -3.53 -17.79 20.97
CA ARG A 141 -4.46 -16.72 20.56
C ARG A 141 -3.72 -15.49 20.00
N LEU A 142 -2.59 -15.71 19.35
CA LEU A 142 -1.77 -14.65 18.80
C LEU A 142 -2.52 -14.01 17.63
N ARG A 143 -2.52 -12.69 17.62
CA ARG A 143 -3.10 -11.88 16.56
C ARG A 143 -2.08 -10.85 16.13
N VAL A 144 -1.87 -10.78 14.83
CA VAL A 144 -1.00 -9.80 14.20
C VAL A 144 -1.82 -9.12 13.12
N ALA A 145 -1.95 -7.79 13.19
CA ALA A 145 -2.62 -7.07 12.12
C ALA A 145 -1.88 -5.80 11.74
N MET A 146 -1.89 -5.50 10.45
CA MET A 146 -1.44 -4.22 9.88
C MET A 146 -2.64 -3.62 9.14
N PRO A 147 -3.52 -2.88 9.83
CA PRO A 147 -4.80 -2.42 9.27
C PRO A 147 -4.64 -1.61 7.98
N GLU A 148 -3.61 -0.77 7.90
CA GLU A 148 -3.33 0.01 6.69
C GLU A 148 -3.02 -0.86 5.47
N GLN A 149 -2.39 -2.02 5.67
CA GLN A 149 -2.07 -2.96 4.60
C GLN A 149 -3.18 -3.99 4.37
N GLY A 150 -4.15 -4.11 5.28
CA GLY A 150 -5.16 -5.17 5.25
C GLY A 150 -4.64 -6.54 5.68
N VAL A 151 -3.49 -6.59 6.36
CA VAL A 151 -2.94 -7.85 6.89
C VAL A 151 -3.68 -8.17 8.19
N HIS A 152 -4.26 -9.36 8.29
CA HIS A 152 -4.90 -9.83 9.52
C HIS A 152 -4.62 -11.32 9.73
N LEU A 153 -3.72 -11.61 10.66
CA LEU A 153 -3.36 -12.96 11.07
C LEU A 153 -3.93 -13.24 12.46
N THR A 154 -4.61 -14.37 12.60
CA THR A 154 -5.37 -14.74 13.80
C THR A 154 -5.10 -16.19 14.21
N ASP A 155 -5.67 -16.58 15.36
CA ASP A 155 -5.59 -17.92 15.92
C ASP A 155 -4.18 -18.50 15.94
N GLY A 156 -3.22 -17.61 16.18
CA GLY A 156 -1.82 -17.95 16.14
C GLY A 156 -1.38 -18.64 17.41
N HIS A 157 -0.45 -19.58 17.27
CA HIS A 157 0.24 -20.19 18.38
C HIS A 157 1.69 -20.48 18.01
N PHE A 158 2.56 -20.49 19.01
CA PHE A 158 3.93 -20.94 18.83
C PHE A 158 4.42 -21.74 20.03
N LYS A 159 5.43 -22.56 19.80
CA LYS A 159 6.25 -23.21 20.82
C LYS A 159 7.72 -22.99 20.50
N ALA A 160 8.48 -22.59 21.50
CA ALA A 160 9.91 -22.38 21.40
C ALA A 160 10.62 -22.90 22.65
N ASN A 161 11.82 -23.45 22.47
CA ASN A 161 12.70 -23.84 23.55
C ASN A 161 13.97 -22.99 23.53
N LEU A 162 14.40 -22.55 24.71
CA LEU A 162 15.64 -21.81 24.90
C LEU A 162 16.69 -22.76 25.47
N GLN A 163 17.86 -22.84 24.85
CA GLN A 163 18.99 -23.66 25.30
C GLN A 163 20.29 -22.93 25.00
N ALA A 164 21.16 -22.73 25.98
CA ALA A 164 22.47 -22.11 25.80
C ALA A 164 22.43 -20.77 25.04
N GLN A 165 21.42 -19.93 25.34
CA GLN A 165 21.18 -18.63 24.67
C GLN A 165 20.76 -18.72 23.19
N VAL A 166 20.38 -19.91 22.73
CA VAL A 166 19.76 -20.15 21.43
C VAL A 166 18.28 -20.43 21.62
N LEU A 167 17.44 -19.56 21.08
CA LEU A 167 15.99 -19.77 21.03
C LEU A 167 15.67 -20.56 19.76
N HIS A 168 15.15 -21.77 19.94
CA HIS A 168 14.64 -22.62 18.88
C HIS A 168 13.12 -22.44 18.79
N LEU A 169 12.63 -21.90 17.68
CA LEU A 169 11.21 -21.86 17.35
C LEU A 169 10.84 -23.18 16.68
N ASN A 170 10.23 -24.10 17.43
CA ASN A 170 9.87 -25.43 16.93
C ASN A 170 8.67 -25.36 15.99
N GLU A 171 7.71 -24.51 16.34
CA GLU A 171 6.42 -24.40 15.66
C GLU A 171 5.90 -22.98 15.83
N LEU A 172 5.51 -22.38 14.71
CA LEU A 172 4.67 -21.20 14.61
C LEU A 172 3.56 -21.53 13.64
N VAL A 173 2.32 -21.30 14.03
CA VAL A 173 1.16 -21.40 13.14
C VAL A 173 0.32 -20.15 13.32
N MET A 174 -0.13 -19.56 12.22
CA MET A 174 -1.10 -18.46 12.19
C MET A 174 -2.08 -18.66 11.05
N HIS A 175 -3.28 -18.10 11.14
CA HIS A 175 -4.31 -18.19 10.12
C HIS A 175 -4.61 -16.83 9.51
N GLY A 176 -4.82 -16.79 8.19
CA GLY A 176 -5.24 -15.60 7.46
C GLY A 176 -6.27 -16.00 6.42
N GLY A 177 -7.50 -15.52 6.57
CA GLY A 177 -8.65 -16.03 5.83
C GLY A 177 -8.84 -17.54 6.07
N ALA A 178 -9.00 -18.31 5.00
CA ALA A 178 -9.05 -19.77 5.05
C ALA A 178 -7.66 -20.45 5.07
N GLY A 179 -6.59 -19.67 4.89
CA GLY A 179 -5.23 -20.17 4.79
C GLY A 179 -4.46 -20.18 6.10
N ARG A 180 -3.23 -20.70 6.02
CA ARG A 180 -2.32 -20.79 7.17
C ARG A 180 -0.89 -20.45 6.83
N LEU A 181 -0.21 -19.84 7.79
CA LEU A 181 1.22 -19.59 7.83
C LEU A 181 1.83 -20.54 8.85
N GLN A 182 2.88 -21.26 8.46
CA GLN A 182 3.67 -22.11 9.33
C GLN A 182 5.10 -21.61 9.36
N GLY A 183 5.79 -21.77 10.49
CA GLY A 183 7.17 -21.35 10.61
C GLY A 183 7.97 -22.11 11.66
N ASN A 184 9.27 -22.12 11.48
CA ASN A 184 10.25 -22.60 12.44
C ASN A 184 11.57 -21.83 12.27
N GLY A 185 12.45 -21.89 13.25
CA GLY A 185 13.71 -21.16 13.16
C GLY A 185 14.56 -21.20 14.41
N THR A 186 15.65 -20.45 14.37
CA THR A 186 16.59 -20.27 15.47
C THR A 186 16.99 -18.81 15.61
N LEU A 187 17.22 -18.38 16.84
CA LEU A 187 17.79 -17.08 17.20
C LEU A 187 18.87 -17.30 18.25
N ASP A 188 20.13 -17.17 17.85
CA ASP A 188 21.27 -17.08 18.74
C ASP A 188 21.50 -15.61 19.11
N PHE A 189 21.37 -15.32 20.40
CA PHE A 189 21.62 -13.99 20.96
C PHE A 189 22.75 -14.00 22.01
N GLY A 190 23.47 -15.12 22.14
CA GLY A 190 24.64 -15.22 23.03
C GLY A 190 25.94 -14.71 22.39
N ALA A 191 26.00 -14.68 21.06
CA ALA A 191 27.08 -14.03 20.34
C ALA A 191 27.04 -12.49 20.48
N LYS A 192 28.19 -11.82 20.30
CA LYS A 192 28.27 -10.33 20.26
C LYS A 192 27.33 -9.71 19.22
N GLN A 193 26.91 -10.49 18.23
CA GLN A 193 26.01 -10.11 17.17
C GLN A 193 24.98 -11.22 17.00
N PRO A 194 23.67 -10.90 16.96
CA PRO A 194 22.64 -11.91 16.86
C PRO A 194 22.69 -12.62 15.51
N VAL A 195 22.43 -13.93 15.54
CA VAL A 195 22.27 -14.76 14.35
C VAL A 195 20.86 -15.34 14.36
N MET A 196 20.11 -15.10 13.29
CA MET A 196 18.75 -15.59 13.14
C MET A 196 18.60 -16.38 11.85
N GLN A 197 17.86 -17.47 11.90
CA GLN A 197 17.37 -18.20 10.73
C GLN A 197 15.88 -18.49 10.95
N LEU A 198 15.03 -18.10 10.01
CA LEU A 198 13.60 -18.29 10.07
C LEU A 198 13.11 -18.85 8.74
N SER A 199 12.44 -20.00 8.77
CA SER A 199 11.76 -20.58 7.63
C SER A 199 10.25 -20.42 7.82
N LEU A 200 9.58 -19.93 6.78
CA LEU A 200 8.15 -19.70 6.74
C LEU A 200 7.55 -20.41 5.52
N LYS A 201 6.37 -21.01 5.70
CA LYS A 201 5.59 -21.64 4.64
C LYS A 201 4.15 -21.14 4.70
N ALA A 202 3.67 -20.56 3.61
CA ALA A 202 2.30 -20.12 3.45
C ALA A 202 1.52 -21.11 2.58
N GLU A 203 0.30 -21.44 2.99
CA GLU A 203 -0.63 -22.27 2.25
C GLU A 203 -1.96 -21.52 2.16
N GLN A 204 -2.30 -21.05 0.95
CA GLN A 204 -3.48 -20.23 0.65
C GLN A 204 -3.70 -19.08 1.63
N LEU A 205 -2.62 -18.47 2.08
CA LEU A 205 -2.64 -17.45 3.12
C LEU A 205 -3.20 -16.15 2.55
N GLU A 206 -4.31 -15.67 3.12
CA GLU A 206 -4.81 -14.32 2.85
C GLU A 206 -3.90 -13.29 3.53
N VAL A 207 -3.10 -12.59 2.72
CA VAL A 207 -2.12 -11.62 3.21
C VAL A 207 -2.60 -10.18 3.09
N LEU A 208 -3.52 -9.90 2.16
CA LEU A 208 -4.13 -8.59 1.97
C LEU A 208 -5.64 -8.77 1.88
N SER A 209 -6.38 -8.10 2.76
CA SER A 209 -7.84 -8.16 2.84
C SER A 209 -8.42 -6.75 2.91
N ARG A 210 -8.54 -6.09 1.76
CA ARG A 210 -9.19 -4.78 1.63
C ARG A 210 -10.09 -4.76 0.38
N PRO A 211 -11.10 -3.87 0.33
CA PRO A 211 -11.95 -3.75 -0.86
C PRO A 211 -11.18 -3.40 -2.14
N ASP A 212 -10.12 -2.59 -2.03
CA ASP A 212 -9.27 -2.16 -3.15
C ASP A 212 -8.12 -3.12 -3.47
N ARG A 213 -7.83 -4.08 -2.59
CA ARG A 213 -6.74 -5.05 -2.77
C ARG A 213 -7.00 -6.33 -2.00
N TYR A 214 -6.94 -7.44 -2.70
CA TYR A 214 -7.10 -8.78 -2.13
C TYR A 214 -5.98 -9.67 -2.65
N LEU A 215 -5.32 -10.41 -1.76
CA LEU A 215 -4.23 -11.31 -2.15
C LEU A 215 -4.19 -12.53 -1.25
N VAL A 216 -4.33 -13.69 -1.88
CA VAL A 216 -4.11 -15.02 -1.30
C VAL A 216 -2.89 -15.62 -1.96
N LEU A 217 -1.93 -16.07 -1.16
CA LEU A 217 -0.69 -16.62 -1.67
C LEU A 217 -0.26 -17.94 -0.99
N SER A 218 0.50 -18.71 -1.75
CA SER A 218 1.18 -19.91 -1.28
C SER A 218 2.67 -19.82 -1.60
N GLY A 219 3.51 -20.41 -0.76
CA GLY A 219 4.94 -20.41 -1.01
C GLY A 219 5.78 -20.54 0.25
N SER A 220 7.06 -20.20 0.11
CA SER A 220 8.03 -20.27 1.20
C SER A 220 8.88 -19.01 1.27
N ALA A 221 9.26 -18.62 2.48
CA ALA A 221 10.22 -17.56 2.72
C ALA A 221 11.27 -18.00 3.73
N GLU A 222 12.51 -17.57 3.53
CA GLU A 222 13.62 -17.76 4.43
C GLU A 222 14.20 -16.40 4.79
N ALA A 223 14.28 -16.09 6.07
CA ALA A 223 14.89 -14.88 6.58
C ALA A 223 16.11 -15.24 7.43
N THR A 224 17.25 -14.65 7.08
CA THR A 224 18.52 -14.86 7.78
C THR A 224 19.07 -13.53 8.24
N VAL A 225 19.50 -13.45 9.50
CA VAL A 225 20.23 -12.28 10.03
C VAL A 225 21.59 -12.76 10.49
N LEU A 226 22.64 -12.13 9.98
CA LEU A 226 24.04 -12.36 10.37
C LEU A 226 24.60 -11.02 10.83
N GLY A 227 24.46 -10.76 12.13
CA GLY A 227 24.84 -9.49 12.73
C GLY A 227 24.02 -8.33 12.19
N LYS A 228 24.62 -7.47 11.37
CA LYS A 228 23.90 -6.33 10.77
C LYS A 228 23.31 -6.63 9.39
N ASN A 229 23.64 -7.76 8.80
CA ASN A 229 23.15 -8.11 7.46
C ASN A 229 21.93 -9.00 7.59
N ALA A 230 20.79 -8.53 7.08
CA ALA A 230 19.56 -9.28 6.94
C ALA A 230 19.37 -9.67 5.46
N LYS A 231 18.97 -10.92 5.23
CA LYS A 231 18.61 -11.42 3.91
C LYS A 231 17.24 -12.07 3.98
N LEU A 232 16.34 -11.70 3.06
CA LEU A 232 15.04 -12.32 2.86
C LEU A 232 15.01 -12.95 1.47
N LEU A 233 14.82 -14.27 1.42
CA LEU A 233 14.57 -15.04 0.20
C LEU A 233 13.12 -15.51 0.22
N ALA A 234 12.35 -15.20 -0.81
CA ALA A 234 10.95 -15.61 -0.88
C ALA A 234 10.60 -16.17 -2.26
N LYS A 235 9.85 -17.27 -2.28
CA LYS A 235 9.25 -17.86 -3.48
C LYS A 235 7.77 -17.99 -3.24
N LEU A 236 7.00 -17.08 -3.84
CA LEU A 236 5.59 -16.91 -3.58
C LEU A 236 4.81 -17.01 -4.89
N LYS A 237 3.63 -17.62 -4.83
CA LYS A 237 2.67 -17.68 -5.91
C LYS A 237 1.36 -17.07 -5.41
N ALA A 238 0.77 -16.18 -6.19
CA ALA A 238 -0.59 -15.74 -5.97
C ALA A 238 -1.56 -16.85 -6.40
N ASP A 239 -2.31 -17.38 -5.43
CA ASP A 239 -3.41 -18.31 -5.71
C ASP A 239 -4.64 -17.52 -6.19
N GLN A 240 -4.83 -16.32 -5.64
CA GLN A 240 -5.83 -15.36 -6.05
C GLN A 240 -5.37 -13.93 -5.75
N GLY A 241 -5.53 -13.02 -6.71
CA GLY A 241 -5.18 -11.62 -6.54
C GLY A 241 -6.21 -10.69 -7.19
N MET A 242 -6.52 -9.59 -6.52
CA MET A 242 -7.25 -8.46 -7.08
C MET A 242 -6.58 -7.17 -6.63
N ILE A 243 -6.29 -6.29 -7.58
CA ILE A 243 -5.83 -4.93 -7.29
C ILE A 243 -6.71 -3.96 -8.04
N GLU A 244 -7.41 -3.11 -7.31
CA GLU A 244 -8.19 -2.00 -7.86
C GLU A 244 -7.46 -0.70 -7.57
N MET A 245 -7.03 -0.03 -8.64
CA MET A 245 -6.41 1.29 -8.54
C MET A 245 -7.53 2.33 -8.32
N PRO A 246 -7.30 3.32 -7.44
CA PRO A 246 -8.27 4.37 -7.18
C PRO A 246 -8.61 5.15 -8.46
N GLU A 247 -9.87 5.57 -8.58
CA GLU A 247 -10.34 6.40 -9.67
C GLU A 247 -9.83 7.84 -9.47
N GLY A 248 -8.69 8.16 -10.10
CA GLY A 248 -8.12 9.50 -10.15
C GLY A 248 -6.86 9.70 -9.31
N ASP A 249 -6.09 10.72 -9.64
CA ASP A 249 -5.04 11.22 -8.77
C ASP A 249 -5.70 11.72 -7.48
N ALA A 250 -5.46 11.03 -6.37
CA ALA A 250 -5.82 11.57 -5.07
C ALA A 250 -5.23 12.99 -4.99
N PRO A 251 -6.02 14.03 -4.65
CA PRO A 251 -5.53 15.40 -4.61
C PRO A 251 -4.32 15.45 -3.67
N THR A 252 -3.14 15.60 -4.25
CA THR A 252 -1.93 15.77 -3.48
C THR A 252 -2.01 17.15 -2.85
N ALA A 253 -1.86 17.21 -1.52
CA ALA A 253 -1.82 18.49 -0.84
C ALA A 253 -0.74 19.37 -1.50
N SER A 254 -1.09 20.63 -1.78
CA SER A 254 -0.12 21.59 -2.31
C SER A 254 1.13 21.61 -1.41
N ARG A 255 2.29 21.92 -1.99
CA ARG A 255 3.57 22.04 -1.25
C ARG A 255 3.50 23.08 -0.10
N ASP A 256 2.47 23.91 -0.12
CA ASP A 256 2.21 24.98 0.86
C ASP A 256 1.30 24.52 2.02
N VAL A 257 0.79 23.28 2.01
CA VAL A 257 -0.04 22.74 3.08
C VAL A 257 0.85 22.22 4.20
N VAL A 258 0.97 23.00 5.26
CA VAL A 258 1.57 22.57 6.53
C VAL A 258 0.44 22.01 7.41
N VAL A 259 0.46 20.70 7.67
CA VAL A 259 -0.48 20.07 8.60
C VAL A 259 -0.04 20.39 10.04
N LEU A 260 -0.63 21.43 10.63
CA LEU A 260 -0.41 21.80 12.03
C LEU A 260 -1.04 20.75 12.95
N GLY A 261 -0.21 19.97 13.64
CA GLY A 261 -0.65 18.90 14.56
C GLY A 261 -0.03 17.53 14.27
N GLN A 262 0.59 17.33 13.09
CA GLN A 262 1.55 16.25 12.91
C GLN A 262 2.85 16.70 13.60
N LEU A 263 3.05 16.27 14.85
CA LEU A 263 4.38 16.17 15.44
C LEU A 263 5.29 15.59 14.38
N GLU A 264 6.36 16.30 14.03
CA GLU A 264 7.35 15.85 13.06
C GLU A 264 7.57 14.35 13.20
N SER A 265 7.06 13.60 12.23
CA SER A 265 7.10 12.13 12.23
C SER A 265 8.49 11.71 12.63
N ALA A 266 8.60 11.15 13.84
CA ALA A 266 9.83 10.84 14.54
C ALA A 266 10.90 10.45 13.52
N ARG A 267 11.88 11.36 13.30
CA ARG A 267 12.98 11.25 12.34
C ARG A 267 13.36 9.78 12.21
N LYS A 268 12.83 9.08 11.18
CA LYS A 268 12.81 7.61 11.12
C LYS A 268 14.24 7.13 11.34
N ARG A 269 14.55 6.66 12.55
CA ARG A 269 15.90 6.18 12.89
C ARG A 269 16.21 5.13 11.84
N ALA A 270 17.27 5.36 11.07
CA ALA A 270 17.66 4.41 10.04
C ALA A 270 17.87 3.06 10.74
N SER A 271 17.21 2.01 10.23
CA SER A 271 17.41 0.66 10.73
C SER A 271 18.92 0.38 10.75
N PRO A 272 19.48 -0.14 11.85
CA PRO A 272 20.90 -0.47 11.92
C PRO A 272 21.27 -1.69 11.06
N TYR A 273 20.29 -2.33 10.42
CA TYR A 273 20.44 -3.50 9.57
C TYR A 273 20.43 -3.12 8.09
N SER A 274 21.36 -3.69 7.33
CA SER A 274 21.26 -3.77 5.88
C SER A 274 20.34 -4.93 5.49
N LEU A 275 19.38 -4.70 4.60
CA LEU A 275 18.38 -5.69 4.17
C LEU A 275 18.51 -5.95 2.68
N VAL A 276 18.87 -7.19 2.33
CA VAL A 276 18.77 -7.71 0.97
C VAL A 276 17.50 -8.52 0.86
N THR A 277 16.68 -8.23 -0.15
CA THR A 277 15.43 -8.96 -0.44
C THR A 277 15.49 -9.52 -1.85
N ASP A 278 15.38 -10.83 -1.97
CA ASP A 278 15.16 -11.54 -3.23
C ASP A 278 13.77 -12.21 -3.18
N LEU A 279 12.88 -11.82 -4.09
CA LEU A 279 11.52 -12.32 -4.16
C LEU A 279 11.22 -12.85 -5.57
N ASP A 280 11.03 -14.16 -5.69
CA ASP A 280 10.42 -14.78 -6.86
C ASP A 280 8.89 -14.78 -6.64
N PHE A 281 8.17 -14.01 -7.44
CA PHE A 281 6.72 -13.86 -7.36
C PHE A 281 6.05 -14.32 -8.66
N ASP A 282 5.26 -15.38 -8.58
CA ASP A 282 4.39 -15.86 -9.66
C ASP A 282 2.97 -15.31 -9.44
N LEU A 283 2.41 -14.64 -10.45
CA LEU A 283 1.05 -14.09 -10.40
C LEU A 283 -0.02 -15.21 -10.46
N GLY A 284 0.37 -16.42 -10.84
CA GLY A 284 -0.56 -17.54 -11.02
C GLY A 284 -1.56 -17.26 -12.15
N ASP A 285 -2.72 -17.92 -12.05
CA ASP A 285 -3.74 -17.89 -13.10
C ASP A 285 -4.92 -17.00 -12.76
N ASN A 286 -5.06 -16.52 -11.51
CA ASN A 286 -6.23 -15.78 -11.04
C ASN A 286 -5.84 -14.45 -10.39
N PHE A 287 -5.08 -13.64 -11.13
CA PHE A 287 -4.67 -12.31 -10.71
C PHE A 287 -5.36 -11.27 -11.58
N ARG A 288 -6.20 -10.41 -10.99
CA ARG A 288 -6.94 -9.38 -11.72
C ARG A 288 -6.52 -7.98 -11.29
N VAL A 289 -6.39 -7.10 -12.27
CA VAL A 289 -6.08 -5.69 -12.05
C VAL A 289 -7.16 -4.86 -12.72
N LYS A 290 -7.68 -3.88 -11.97
CA LYS A 290 -8.71 -2.96 -12.42
C LYS A 290 -8.32 -1.51 -12.10
N GLY A 291 -8.64 -0.58 -12.98
CA GLY A 291 -8.44 0.85 -12.76
C GLY A 291 -7.75 1.53 -13.93
N LEU A 292 -7.81 2.86 -13.97
CA LEU A 292 -7.29 3.67 -15.10
C LEU A 292 -7.81 3.20 -16.47
N GLY A 293 -9.05 2.70 -16.53
CA GLY A 293 -9.67 2.15 -17.73
C GLY A 293 -9.29 0.69 -18.04
N LEU A 294 -8.31 0.11 -17.36
CA LEU A 294 -7.94 -1.30 -17.51
C LEU A 294 -8.84 -2.20 -16.65
N ASP A 295 -9.27 -3.32 -17.21
CA ASP A 295 -9.81 -4.47 -16.48
C ASP A 295 -9.23 -5.74 -17.11
N ALA A 296 -8.25 -6.35 -16.43
CA ALA A 296 -7.46 -7.43 -17.01
C ALA A 296 -7.08 -8.50 -16.00
N GLN A 297 -7.13 -9.75 -16.45
CA GLN A 297 -6.52 -10.90 -15.80
C GLN A 297 -5.07 -11.03 -16.29
N LEU A 298 -4.14 -11.06 -15.35
CA LEU A 298 -2.71 -11.10 -15.56
C LEU A 298 -2.16 -12.48 -15.17
N ALA A 299 -1.10 -12.88 -15.85
CA ALA A 299 -0.28 -14.04 -15.50
C ALA A 299 1.19 -13.73 -15.77
N GLY A 300 2.10 -14.49 -15.17
CA GLY A 300 3.54 -14.32 -15.36
C GLY A 300 4.30 -14.36 -14.05
N ALA A 301 5.61 -14.17 -14.14
CA ALA A 301 6.48 -14.24 -12.98
C ALA A 301 7.50 -13.11 -13.00
N LEU A 302 7.83 -12.61 -11.81
CA LEU A 302 8.80 -11.56 -11.56
C LEU A 302 9.80 -12.02 -10.51
N LYS A 303 11.07 -11.71 -10.74
CA LYS A 303 12.13 -11.78 -9.74
C LYS A 303 12.44 -10.37 -9.31
N LEU A 304 12.16 -10.05 -8.06
CA LEU A 304 12.44 -8.74 -7.47
C LEU A 304 13.69 -8.84 -6.62
N HIS A 305 14.59 -7.87 -6.80
CA HIS A 305 15.78 -7.71 -6.01
C HIS A 305 15.83 -6.31 -5.40
N LYS A 306 16.12 -6.22 -4.12
CA LYS A 306 16.27 -4.94 -3.42
C LYS A 306 17.38 -5.02 -2.39
N VAL A 307 18.22 -3.99 -2.37
CA VAL A 307 19.27 -3.79 -1.36
C VAL A 307 18.99 -2.49 -0.62
N ASP A 308 18.78 -2.60 0.69
CA ASP A 308 18.59 -1.48 1.61
C ASP A 308 17.51 -0.48 1.15
N ARG A 309 17.94 0.76 0.89
CA ARG A 309 17.10 1.88 0.45
C ARG A 309 17.19 2.13 -1.05
N ALA A 310 17.93 1.31 -1.80
CA ALA A 310 17.96 1.42 -3.24
C ALA A 310 16.56 1.17 -3.83
N LEU A 311 16.31 1.71 -5.03
CA LEU A 311 15.12 1.39 -5.79
C LEU A 311 15.13 -0.11 -6.13
N PRO A 312 13.99 -0.81 -5.99
CA PRO A 312 13.91 -2.22 -6.32
C PRO A 312 14.08 -2.43 -7.82
N THR A 313 14.75 -3.51 -8.19
CA THR A 313 14.85 -3.99 -9.57
C THR A 313 13.98 -5.23 -9.77
N ALA A 314 13.48 -5.42 -10.98
CA ALA A 314 12.68 -6.57 -11.37
C ALA A 314 13.15 -7.15 -12.70
N ASP A 315 13.14 -8.48 -12.79
CA ASP A 315 13.38 -9.25 -14.00
C ASP A 315 12.24 -10.24 -14.22
N GLY A 316 11.68 -10.27 -15.42
CA GLY A 316 10.59 -11.18 -15.75
C GLY A 316 9.57 -10.57 -16.71
N SER A 317 8.41 -11.21 -16.81
CA SER A 317 7.37 -10.76 -17.74
C SER A 317 5.99 -10.99 -17.15
N ILE A 318 5.13 -9.98 -17.28
CA ILE A 318 3.70 -10.09 -17.03
C ILE A 318 3.00 -10.06 -18.38
N ARG A 319 2.01 -10.94 -18.55
CA ARG A 319 1.14 -10.96 -19.72
C ARG A 319 -0.32 -10.83 -19.32
N VAL A 320 -1.10 -10.18 -20.17
CA VAL A 320 -2.56 -10.15 -20.12
C VAL A 320 -3.07 -11.47 -20.70
N VAL A 321 -3.84 -12.21 -19.91
CA VAL A 321 -4.53 -13.44 -20.34
C VAL A 321 -5.83 -13.09 -21.03
N THR A 322 -6.64 -12.28 -20.36
CA THR A 322 -7.87 -11.67 -20.87
C THR A 322 -7.94 -10.26 -20.32
N GLY A 323 -8.40 -9.31 -21.11
CA GLY A 323 -8.50 -7.95 -20.61
C GLY A 323 -9.11 -6.99 -21.60
N VAL A 324 -9.66 -5.91 -21.05
CA VAL A 324 -10.29 -4.84 -21.79
C VAL A 324 -9.72 -3.52 -21.29
N PHE A 325 -9.49 -2.60 -22.22
CA PHE A 325 -9.13 -1.23 -21.94
C PHE A 325 -10.25 -0.30 -22.41
N ALA A 326 -10.82 0.45 -21.48
CA ALA A 326 -11.88 1.41 -21.72
C ALA A 326 -11.35 2.84 -21.51
N ALA A 327 -11.26 3.61 -22.58
CA ALA A 327 -10.82 5.00 -22.55
C ALA A 327 -11.53 5.81 -23.62
N TYR A 328 -11.75 7.11 -23.36
CA TYR A 328 -12.37 8.05 -24.31
C TYR A 328 -13.72 7.56 -24.89
N GLY A 329 -14.51 6.84 -24.08
CA GLY A 329 -15.79 6.27 -24.50
C GLY A 329 -15.69 5.02 -25.38
N GLN A 330 -14.48 4.53 -25.66
CA GLN A 330 -14.22 3.34 -26.46
C GLN A 330 -13.77 2.17 -25.60
N ARG A 331 -14.14 0.95 -26.04
CA ARG A 331 -13.80 -0.31 -25.40
C ARG A 331 -12.94 -1.14 -26.35
N LEU A 332 -11.70 -1.42 -25.95
CA LEU A 332 -10.73 -2.19 -26.73
C LEU A 332 -10.41 -3.50 -26.01
N GLU A 333 -10.49 -4.61 -26.72
CA GLU A 333 -10.08 -5.93 -26.21
C GLU A 333 -8.57 -6.10 -26.41
N ILE A 334 -7.87 -6.55 -25.38
CA ILE A 334 -6.42 -6.76 -25.43
C ILE A 334 -6.15 -8.14 -26.02
N GLU A 335 -5.66 -8.19 -27.26
CA GLU A 335 -5.26 -9.45 -27.90
C GLU A 335 -3.92 -9.94 -27.40
N ARG A 336 -3.00 -9.00 -27.18
CA ARG A 336 -1.66 -9.27 -26.65
C ARG A 336 -1.27 -8.13 -25.76
N GLY A 337 -0.99 -8.40 -24.49
CA GLY A 337 -0.44 -7.39 -23.59
C GLY A 337 0.74 -7.98 -22.85
N ILE A 338 1.96 -7.66 -23.26
CA ILE A 338 3.18 -8.15 -22.60
C ILE A 338 3.93 -6.96 -22.02
N VAL A 339 4.28 -7.08 -20.75
CA VAL A 339 5.08 -6.10 -20.00
C VAL A 339 6.33 -6.83 -19.51
N ASN A 340 7.49 -6.41 -20.01
CA ASN A 340 8.78 -7.04 -19.71
C ASN A 340 9.60 -6.16 -18.76
N PHE A 341 10.09 -6.75 -17.68
CA PHE A 341 10.91 -6.10 -16.67
C PHE A 341 12.36 -6.52 -16.84
N GLN A 342 13.25 -5.53 -16.89
CA GLN A 342 14.69 -5.69 -17.04
C GLN A 342 15.40 -4.58 -16.24
N GLY A 343 15.50 -4.76 -14.93
CA GLY A 343 16.04 -3.75 -14.03
C GLY A 343 14.95 -2.85 -13.44
N ALA A 344 14.78 -1.63 -13.93
CA ALA A 344 13.91 -0.63 -13.29
C ALA A 344 12.42 -1.03 -13.29
N LEU A 345 11.79 -1.02 -12.11
CA LEU A 345 10.38 -1.42 -11.93
C LEU A 345 9.38 -0.42 -12.54
N ASP A 346 9.76 0.85 -12.64
CA ASP A 346 8.93 1.97 -13.11
C ASP A 346 9.04 2.22 -14.62
N ASN A 347 9.97 1.54 -15.32
CA ASN A 347 10.15 1.69 -16.76
C ASN A 347 10.25 0.34 -17.52
N PRO A 348 9.25 -0.55 -17.40
CA PRO A 348 9.25 -1.80 -18.15
C PRO A 348 9.03 -1.57 -19.65
N GLY A 349 9.43 -2.56 -20.45
CA GLY A 349 9.16 -2.63 -21.88
C GLY A 349 7.71 -3.07 -22.15
N LEU A 350 7.08 -2.45 -23.14
CA LEU A 350 5.69 -2.66 -23.52
C LEU A 350 5.60 -3.32 -24.89
N ASN A 351 4.69 -4.29 -25.03
CA ASN A 351 4.24 -4.81 -26.31
C ASN A 351 2.75 -5.16 -26.17
N ILE A 352 1.91 -4.18 -26.45
CA ILE A 352 0.47 -4.26 -26.24
C ILE A 352 -0.24 -4.03 -27.59
N VAL A 353 -1.21 -4.88 -27.89
CA VAL A 353 -2.12 -4.80 -29.04
C VAL A 353 -3.53 -4.88 -28.49
N ALA A 354 -4.30 -3.81 -28.68
CA ALA A 354 -5.69 -3.73 -28.26
C ALA A 354 -6.56 -3.33 -29.45
N MET A 355 -7.65 -4.07 -29.68
CA MET A 355 -8.49 -3.93 -30.86
C MET A 355 -9.96 -3.78 -30.48
N ARG A 356 -10.69 -2.98 -31.24
CA ARG A 356 -12.15 -2.90 -31.16
C ARG A 356 -12.74 -4.03 -31.99
N LYS A 357 -13.25 -5.05 -31.32
CA LYS A 357 -13.83 -6.26 -31.93
C LYS A 357 -15.27 -6.05 -32.39
N ASN A 358 -15.74 -6.97 -33.23
CA ASN A 358 -17.13 -7.04 -33.74
C ASN A 358 -17.52 -5.89 -34.68
N LEU A 359 -16.56 -5.38 -35.46
CA LEU A 359 -16.78 -4.38 -36.50
C LEU A 359 -16.31 -4.92 -37.86
N PRO A 360 -16.85 -4.42 -38.99
CA PRO A 360 -16.36 -4.76 -40.33
C PRO A 360 -14.85 -4.52 -40.51
N VAL A 361 -14.34 -3.46 -39.88
CA VAL A 361 -12.90 -3.19 -39.76
C VAL A 361 -12.57 -3.08 -38.28
N GLU A 362 -11.85 -4.07 -37.78
CA GLU A 362 -11.36 -4.06 -36.40
C GLU A 362 -10.17 -3.12 -36.31
N ALA A 363 -10.38 -1.89 -35.86
CA ALA A 363 -9.32 -0.93 -35.62
C ALA A 363 -8.79 -1.02 -34.19
N GLY A 364 -7.51 -0.74 -34.01
CA GLY A 364 -6.83 -0.88 -32.73
C GLY A 364 -5.56 -0.06 -32.62
N VAL A 365 -4.91 -0.21 -31.47
CA VAL A 365 -3.64 0.43 -31.14
C VAL A 365 -2.59 -0.62 -30.81
N VAL A 366 -1.37 -0.33 -31.26
CA VAL A 366 -0.17 -1.07 -30.88
C VAL A 366 0.72 -0.14 -30.08
N VAL A 367 1.09 -0.56 -28.86
CA VAL A 367 1.96 0.19 -27.97
C VAL A 367 3.25 -0.59 -27.78
N THR A 368 4.37 0.00 -28.20
CA THR A 368 5.73 -0.54 -28.04
C THR A 368 6.66 0.45 -27.33
N GLY A 369 7.92 0.08 -27.10
CA GLY A 369 8.88 0.92 -26.37
C GLY A 369 8.84 0.65 -24.86
N THR A 370 9.12 1.66 -24.04
CA THR A 370 9.08 1.56 -22.57
C THR A 370 8.02 2.48 -22.00
N VAL A 371 7.64 2.30 -20.73
CA VAL A 371 6.65 3.18 -20.06
C VAL A 371 7.02 4.67 -20.13
N GLN A 372 8.30 5.00 -20.00
CA GLN A 372 8.78 6.40 -20.11
C GLN A 372 8.96 6.89 -21.55
N SER A 373 8.94 6.02 -22.55
CA SER A 373 9.07 6.39 -23.97
C SER A 373 8.20 5.47 -24.84
N PRO A 374 6.86 5.55 -24.69
CA PRO A 374 5.95 4.69 -25.42
C PRO A 374 5.82 5.14 -26.87
N HIS A 375 5.77 4.18 -27.79
CA HIS A 375 5.50 4.39 -29.21
C HIS A 375 4.14 3.79 -29.53
N VAL A 376 3.19 4.64 -29.93
CA VAL A 376 1.80 4.24 -30.20
C VAL A 376 1.56 4.32 -31.71
N THR A 377 1.11 3.22 -32.31
CA THR A 377 0.73 3.15 -33.73
C THR A 377 -0.65 2.55 -33.89
N LEU A 378 -1.32 2.86 -35.01
CA LEU A 378 -2.65 2.35 -35.32
C LEU A 378 -2.55 1.08 -36.16
N THR A 379 -3.34 0.08 -35.79
CA THR A 379 -3.48 -1.18 -36.54
C THR A 379 -4.93 -1.43 -36.92
N SER A 380 -5.15 -2.25 -37.94
CA SER A 380 -6.49 -2.69 -38.29
C SER A 380 -6.50 -4.06 -38.96
N ASN A 381 -7.62 -4.76 -38.86
CA ASN A 381 -7.89 -5.98 -39.60
C ASN A 381 -9.30 -5.89 -40.26
N PRO A 382 -9.42 -5.80 -41.60
CA PRO A 382 -8.35 -5.76 -42.61
C PRO A 382 -7.50 -4.46 -42.57
N LEU A 383 -6.38 -4.45 -43.29
CA LEU A 383 -5.47 -3.30 -43.32
C LEU A 383 -6.07 -2.15 -44.16
N VAL A 384 -6.38 -1.03 -43.52
CA VAL A 384 -6.93 0.19 -44.15
C VAL A 384 -5.99 1.40 -43.91
N PRO A 385 -6.14 2.52 -44.63
CA PRO A 385 -5.37 3.75 -44.36
C PRO A 385 -5.58 4.29 -42.93
N ASP A 386 -4.58 4.98 -42.37
CA ASP A 386 -4.60 5.43 -40.96
C ASP A 386 -5.78 6.34 -40.61
N SER A 387 -6.23 7.19 -41.54
CA SER A 387 -7.43 8.02 -41.36
C SER A 387 -8.70 7.18 -41.15
N GLU A 388 -8.79 6.05 -41.86
CA GLU A 388 -9.90 5.11 -41.74
C GLU A 388 -9.78 4.30 -40.45
N LYS A 389 -8.56 3.87 -40.06
CA LYS A 389 -8.30 3.25 -38.75
C LYS A 389 -8.78 4.15 -37.60
N LEU A 390 -8.46 5.44 -37.65
CA LEU A 390 -8.90 6.42 -36.65
C LEU A 390 -10.43 6.56 -36.61
N SER A 391 -11.09 6.60 -37.79
CA SER A 391 -12.54 6.66 -37.86
C SER A 391 -13.19 5.44 -37.22
N TRP A 392 -12.74 4.23 -37.55
CA TRP A 392 -13.23 3.00 -36.94
C TRP A 392 -12.92 2.91 -35.44
N LEU A 393 -11.76 3.41 -35.00
CA LEU A 393 -11.39 3.43 -33.59
C LEU A 393 -12.25 4.41 -32.78
N ALA A 394 -12.40 5.64 -33.25
CA ALA A 394 -13.08 6.73 -32.53
C ALA A 394 -14.60 6.74 -32.71
N LEU A 395 -15.10 6.46 -33.92
CA LEU A 395 -16.53 6.55 -34.27
C LEU A 395 -17.18 5.17 -34.38
N GLY A 396 -16.42 4.14 -34.78
CA GLY A 396 -16.93 2.78 -34.96
C GLY A 396 -17.51 2.51 -36.34
N HIS A 397 -17.31 3.43 -37.28
CA HIS A 397 -17.66 3.29 -38.69
C HIS A 397 -16.62 3.97 -39.58
N GLY A 398 -16.65 3.65 -40.88
CA GLY A 398 -15.76 4.23 -41.87
C GLY A 398 -16.03 5.71 -42.12
N LEU A 399 -15.12 6.36 -42.84
CA LEU A 399 -15.22 7.77 -43.22
C LEU A 399 -16.36 8.02 -44.22
N ASP A 400 -16.74 7.00 -44.99
CA ASP A 400 -17.82 7.09 -45.98
C ASP A 400 -19.21 7.24 -45.32
N ASP A 401 -19.35 6.73 -44.10
CA ASP A 401 -20.55 6.85 -43.26
C ASP A 401 -20.51 8.07 -42.33
N ALA A 402 -19.37 8.78 -42.26
CA ALA A 402 -19.20 9.92 -41.37
C ALA A 402 -19.90 11.16 -41.94
N SER A 403 -20.85 11.71 -41.18
CA SER A 403 -21.49 12.98 -41.52
C SER A 403 -20.47 14.13 -41.49
N GLY A 404 -20.65 15.18 -42.29
CA GLY A 404 -19.70 16.31 -42.34
C GLY A 404 -19.44 17.00 -40.98
N ALA A 405 -20.38 16.86 -40.04
CA ALA A 405 -20.22 17.29 -38.66
C ALA A 405 -19.22 16.42 -37.87
N GLU A 406 -19.26 15.09 -38.04
CA GLU A 406 -18.36 14.14 -37.37
C GLU A 406 -16.92 14.26 -37.89
N PHE A 407 -16.72 14.54 -39.18
CA PHE A 407 -15.40 14.82 -39.75
C PHE A 407 -14.76 16.07 -39.13
N SER A 408 -15.55 17.13 -38.89
CA SER A 408 -15.06 18.33 -38.20
C SER A 408 -14.71 18.08 -36.73
N ALA A 409 -15.47 17.21 -36.04
CA ALA A 409 -15.16 16.80 -34.67
C ALA A 409 -13.87 15.96 -34.61
N LEU A 410 -13.62 15.10 -35.60
CA LEU A 410 -12.39 14.31 -35.70
C LEU A 410 -11.16 15.20 -35.93
N GLN A 411 -11.26 16.22 -36.79
CA GLN A 411 -10.18 17.19 -36.98
C GLN A 411 -9.88 18.01 -35.72
N ALA A 412 -10.92 18.41 -34.98
CA ALA A 412 -10.75 19.12 -33.71
C ALA A 412 -10.06 18.23 -32.65
N ALA A 413 -10.45 16.95 -32.56
CA ALA A 413 -9.83 16.00 -31.64
C ALA A 413 -8.37 15.66 -32.02
N ALA A 414 -8.08 15.47 -33.31
CA ALA A 414 -6.73 15.25 -33.82
C ALA A 414 -5.83 16.48 -33.59
N GLY A 415 -6.35 17.70 -33.77
CA GLY A 415 -5.64 18.93 -33.46
C GLY A 415 -5.29 19.06 -31.97
N ALA A 416 -6.20 18.65 -31.08
CA ALA A 416 -5.95 18.65 -29.63
C ALA A 416 -4.93 17.58 -29.20
N LEU A 417 -4.87 16.44 -29.89
CA LEU A 417 -3.89 15.38 -29.65
C LEU A 417 -2.49 15.70 -30.21
N LEU A 418 -2.39 16.52 -31.25
CA LEU A 418 -1.11 16.96 -31.83
C LEU A 418 -0.50 18.16 -31.09
N ASP A 419 -1.29 18.89 -30.30
CA ASP A 419 -0.84 20.00 -29.44
C ASP A 419 -0.46 19.52 -28.03
N THR A 420 0.08 18.30 -27.91
CA THR A 420 0.59 17.74 -26.65
C THR A 420 1.77 18.55 -26.13
N GLY A 421 1.45 19.61 -25.41
CA GLY A 421 2.39 20.47 -24.71
C GLY A 421 1.75 21.41 -23.69
N LYS A 422 0.47 21.77 -23.79
CA LYS A 422 -0.19 22.66 -22.80
C LYS A 422 -1.65 22.30 -22.58
N SER A 423 -1.95 22.00 -21.31
CA SER A 423 -3.23 22.22 -20.60
C SER A 423 -4.50 22.33 -21.45
N VAL A 424 -5.44 21.41 -21.20
CA VAL A 424 -6.88 21.60 -21.44
C VAL A 424 -7.22 23.07 -21.17
N SER A 425 -7.61 23.78 -22.22
CA SER A 425 -7.70 25.23 -22.16
C SER A 425 -8.75 25.65 -21.13
N LEU A 426 -8.38 26.63 -20.30
CA LEU A 426 -9.19 27.25 -19.24
C LEU A 426 -10.61 27.68 -19.69
N GLN A 427 -10.85 27.71 -21.01
CA GLN A 427 -12.10 28.04 -21.67
C GLN A 427 -13.20 26.99 -21.41
N GLN A 428 -12.85 25.70 -21.32
CA GLN A 428 -13.83 24.63 -21.03
C GLN A 428 -14.28 24.62 -19.56
N THR A 429 -13.41 25.03 -18.63
CA THR A 429 -13.73 25.08 -17.19
C THR A 429 -14.65 26.25 -16.83
N ILE A 430 -14.56 27.38 -17.54
CA ILE A 430 -15.40 28.57 -17.29
C ILE A 430 -16.83 28.35 -17.85
N ALA A 431 -16.99 27.59 -18.92
CA ALA A 431 -18.31 27.28 -19.49
C ALA A 431 -19.20 26.47 -18.52
N HIS A 432 -18.63 25.45 -17.86
CA HIS A 432 -19.39 24.58 -16.96
C HIS A 432 -19.86 25.22 -15.65
N ALA A 433 -19.14 26.22 -15.10
CA ALA A 433 -19.55 26.90 -13.87
C ALA A 433 -20.76 27.84 -14.05
N ALA A 434 -21.02 28.30 -15.28
CA ALA A 434 -22.12 29.23 -15.61
C ALA A 434 -23.36 28.53 -16.21
N GLY A 435 -23.36 27.20 -16.34
CA GLY A 435 -24.45 26.45 -16.99
C GLY A 435 -24.59 26.74 -18.49
N LEU A 436 -23.48 27.11 -19.14
CA LEU A 436 -23.35 27.32 -20.57
C LEU A 436 -22.67 26.10 -21.18
N GLU A 437 -23.17 25.60 -22.31
CA GLU A 437 -22.60 24.40 -22.96
C GLU A 437 -21.45 24.78 -23.91
N ASP A 438 -21.50 25.95 -24.53
CA ASP A 438 -20.45 26.45 -25.44
C ASP A 438 -20.15 27.93 -25.19
N VAL A 439 -18.88 28.26 -24.96
CA VAL A 439 -18.36 29.64 -24.98
C VAL A 439 -17.17 29.66 -25.92
N GLY A 440 -17.27 30.41 -27.01
CA GLY A 440 -16.22 30.48 -28.03
C GLY A 440 -15.98 31.89 -28.53
N LEU A 441 -14.71 32.21 -28.80
CA LEU A 441 -14.32 33.39 -29.57
C LEU A 441 -14.07 32.94 -31.00
N LYS A 442 -14.85 33.46 -31.96
CA LYS A 442 -14.69 33.17 -33.40
C LYS A 442 -14.14 34.43 -34.06
N GLY A 443 -12.96 34.35 -34.66
CA GLY A 443 -12.37 35.48 -35.39
C GLY A 443 -11.06 35.11 -36.07
N ALA A 444 -10.86 35.59 -37.29
CA ALA A 444 -9.59 35.53 -38.01
C ALA A 444 -9.13 36.97 -38.26
N GLY A 445 -8.09 37.39 -37.53
CA GLY A 445 -7.43 38.69 -37.70
C GLY A 445 -8.17 39.90 -37.08
N GLY A 446 -7.56 40.50 -36.05
CA GLY A 446 -7.94 41.80 -35.50
C GLY A 446 -9.15 41.79 -34.54
N VAL A 447 -9.14 42.74 -33.58
CA VAL A 447 -10.24 42.93 -32.60
C VAL A 447 -11.56 43.33 -33.28
N GLU A 448 -11.48 43.94 -34.46
CA GLU A 448 -12.63 44.38 -35.25
C GLU A 448 -13.48 43.21 -35.80
N ASN A 449 -12.89 42.02 -36.01
CA ASN A 449 -13.58 40.84 -36.56
C ASN A 449 -13.79 39.71 -35.53
N THR A 450 -13.62 40.00 -34.24
CA THR A 450 -13.79 38.99 -33.19
C THR A 450 -15.24 38.97 -32.71
N VAL A 451 -15.87 37.81 -32.83
CA VAL A 451 -17.25 37.54 -32.40
C VAL A 451 -17.24 36.64 -31.19
N LEU A 452 -17.92 37.07 -30.12
CA LEU A 452 -18.20 36.25 -28.96
C LEU A 452 -19.46 35.42 -29.24
N ALA A 453 -19.34 34.09 -29.17
CA ALA A 453 -20.44 33.16 -29.33
C ALA A 453 -20.75 32.45 -28.01
N LEU A 454 -22.00 32.52 -27.58
CA LEU A 454 -22.54 31.85 -26.39
C LEU A 454 -23.64 30.88 -26.82
N GLY A 455 -23.53 29.62 -26.41
CA GLY A 455 -24.48 28.55 -26.77
C GLY A 455 -25.11 27.90 -25.55
N LYS A 456 -26.43 27.66 -25.62
CA LYS A 456 -27.17 26.90 -24.61
C LYS A 456 -28.22 26.00 -25.25
N ARG A 457 -28.19 24.72 -24.90
CA ARG A 457 -29.23 23.76 -25.27
C ARG A 457 -30.38 23.86 -24.26
N LEU A 458 -31.58 24.12 -24.78
CA LEU A 458 -32.79 24.24 -23.97
C LEU A 458 -33.52 22.90 -23.85
N SER A 459 -33.34 22.00 -24.83
CA SER A 459 -33.83 20.62 -24.80
C SER A 459 -33.10 19.76 -25.84
N SER A 460 -33.43 18.46 -25.91
CA SER A 460 -32.96 17.56 -26.98
C SER A 460 -33.35 18.01 -28.41
N ARG A 461 -34.24 18.99 -28.55
CA ARG A 461 -34.75 19.50 -29.83
C ARG A 461 -34.56 21.01 -30.02
N ALA A 462 -34.01 21.73 -29.05
CA ALA A 462 -33.95 23.19 -29.07
C ALA A 462 -32.57 23.70 -28.63
N TYR A 463 -31.90 24.47 -29.51
CA TYR A 463 -30.60 25.08 -29.24
C TYR A 463 -30.68 26.59 -29.48
N LEU A 464 -30.24 27.37 -28.49
CA LEU A 464 -30.16 28.83 -28.54
C LEU A 464 -28.69 29.23 -28.60
N SER A 465 -28.34 30.08 -29.56
CA SER A 465 -27.02 30.70 -29.63
C SER A 465 -27.14 32.21 -29.74
N TYR A 466 -26.25 32.91 -29.05
CA TYR A 466 -26.09 34.35 -29.10
C TYR A 466 -24.68 34.69 -29.58
N GLU A 467 -24.58 35.48 -30.64
CA GLU A 467 -23.34 35.93 -31.24
C GLU A 467 -23.28 37.46 -31.13
N GLN A 468 -22.21 38.01 -30.56
CA GLN A 468 -22.00 39.45 -30.41
C GLN A 468 -20.61 39.85 -30.91
N GLY A 469 -20.55 40.79 -31.85
CA GLY A 469 -19.29 41.39 -32.30
C GLY A 469 -18.70 42.31 -31.22
N LEU A 470 -17.42 42.14 -30.89
CA LEU A 470 -16.74 42.94 -29.85
C LEU A 470 -16.56 44.42 -30.25
N ALA A 471 -16.56 44.73 -31.54
CA ALA A 471 -16.56 46.10 -32.06
C ALA A 471 -17.96 46.78 -32.01
N GLY A 472 -18.96 46.12 -31.43
CA GLY A 472 -20.27 46.72 -31.11
C GLY A 472 -21.26 46.86 -32.27
N ALA A 473 -20.90 46.44 -33.49
CA ALA A 473 -21.71 46.70 -34.69
C ALA A 473 -22.78 45.64 -35.02
N SER A 474 -22.77 44.46 -34.38
CA SER A 474 -23.74 43.40 -34.67
C SER A 474 -23.98 42.48 -33.48
N SER A 475 -25.26 42.16 -33.25
CA SER A 475 -25.72 41.11 -32.33
C SER A 475 -26.71 40.22 -33.07
N LEU A 476 -26.58 38.91 -32.90
CA LEU A 476 -27.37 37.92 -33.61
C LEU A 476 -27.74 36.78 -32.66
N ILE A 477 -29.04 36.63 -32.43
CA ILE A 477 -29.63 35.51 -31.71
C ILE A 477 -30.09 34.49 -32.76
N LYS A 478 -29.75 33.22 -32.58
CA LYS A 478 -30.28 32.12 -33.40
C LYS A 478 -30.91 31.07 -32.51
N ILE A 479 -32.08 30.59 -32.92
CA ILE A 479 -32.80 29.49 -32.30
C ILE A 479 -33.00 28.41 -33.35
N ASN A 480 -32.46 27.24 -33.09
CA ASN A 480 -32.68 26.05 -33.91
C ASN A 480 -33.63 25.11 -33.18
N TYR A 481 -34.76 24.79 -33.81
CA TYR A 481 -35.77 23.89 -33.27
C TYR A 481 -36.07 22.74 -34.23
N THR A 482 -35.84 21.51 -33.79
CA THR A 482 -36.10 20.31 -34.59
C THR A 482 -37.52 19.81 -34.37
N LEU A 483 -38.39 19.97 -35.37
CA LEU A 483 -39.79 19.52 -35.34
C LEU A 483 -39.91 18.01 -35.52
N SER A 484 -39.14 17.42 -36.43
CA SER A 484 -39.10 15.97 -36.69
C SER A 484 -37.74 15.53 -37.24
N LYS A 485 -37.52 14.22 -37.45
CA LYS A 485 -36.30 13.69 -38.06
C LYS A 485 -35.98 14.28 -39.45
N ARG A 486 -36.96 14.90 -40.11
CA ARG A 486 -36.83 15.46 -41.46
C ARG A 486 -37.08 16.97 -41.54
N LEU A 487 -37.54 17.61 -40.47
CA LEU A 487 -37.97 19.01 -40.48
C LEU A 487 -37.35 19.79 -39.31
N SER A 488 -36.67 20.89 -39.60
CA SER A 488 -36.14 21.81 -38.60
C SER A 488 -36.43 23.27 -38.96
N VAL A 489 -36.65 24.10 -37.94
CA VAL A 489 -36.86 25.54 -38.06
C VAL A 489 -35.65 26.24 -37.47
N LYS A 490 -35.12 27.21 -38.18
CA LYS A 490 -34.11 28.13 -37.67
C LYS A 490 -34.68 29.54 -37.68
N ALA A 491 -34.79 30.14 -36.51
CA ALA A 491 -35.15 31.54 -36.37
C ALA A 491 -33.89 32.31 -36.01
N GLN A 492 -33.61 33.40 -36.72
CA GLN A 492 -32.53 34.32 -36.38
C GLN A 492 -33.10 35.72 -36.18
N ALA A 493 -32.62 36.41 -35.15
CA ALA A 493 -33.04 37.75 -34.76
C ALA A 493 -31.80 38.61 -34.51
N GLY A 494 -31.74 39.79 -35.12
CA GLY A 494 -30.58 40.67 -35.13
C GLY A 494 -30.78 41.76 -36.18
N ASN A 495 -29.72 42.16 -36.90
CA ASN A 495 -29.81 43.19 -37.95
C ASN A 495 -30.74 42.80 -39.12
N THR A 496 -30.91 41.50 -39.39
CA THR A 496 -31.85 40.98 -40.40
C THR A 496 -32.58 39.76 -39.84
N PRO A 497 -33.80 39.94 -39.29
CA PRO A 497 -34.58 38.83 -38.80
C PRO A 497 -35.01 37.92 -39.95
N ALA A 498 -34.82 36.61 -39.79
CA ALA A 498 -35.25 35.61 -40.77
C ALA A 498 -35.73 34.35 -40.07
N ILE A 499 -36.64 33.62 -40.72
CA ILE A 499 -37.10 32.30 -40.29
C ILE A 499 -36.96 31.37 -41.47
N ASP A 500 -36.09 30.38 -41.32
CA ASP A 500 -35.78 29.39 -42.34
C ASP A 500 -36.34 28.03 -41.93
N LEU A 501 -36.97 27.33 -42.88
CA LEU A 501 -37.48 25.98 -42.70
C LEU A 501 -36.63 25.01 -43.52
N PHE A 502 -35.98 24.06 -42.87
CA PHE A 502 -35.15 23.06 -43.50
C PHE A 502 -35.85 21.72 -43.51
N TYR A 503 -35.99 21.14 -44.70
CA TYR A 503 -36.49 19.80 -44.91
C TYR A 503 -35.40 18.92 -45.51
N THR A 504 -35.04 17.83 -44.84
CA THR A 504 -33.95 16.93 -45.25
C THR A 504 -34.53 15.58 -45.70
N PHE A 505 -34.12 15.13 -46.88
CA PHE A 505 -34.46 13.82 -47.43
C PHE A 505 -33.19 12.98 -47.57
N SER A 506 -33.26 11.72 -47.14
CA SER A 506 -32.19 10.73 -47.29
C SER A 506 -32.66 9.64 -48.26
N PHE A 507 -31.86 9.34 -49.28
CA PHE A 507 -32.09 8.19 -50.15
C PHE A 507 -31.36 6.99 -49.57
N HIS A 508 -32.04 5.84 -49.56
CA HIS A 508 -31.48 4.55 -49.14
C HIS A 508 -30.70 3.89 -50.27
#